data_AF-A0A7C4WUH1-F1
#
_entry.id   AF-A0A7C4WUH1-F1
#
_cell.length_a   1.000
_cell.length_b   1.000
_cell.length_c   1.000
_cell.angle_alpha   90.00
_cell.angle_beta   90.00
_cell.angle_gamma   90.00
#
_symmetry.space_group_name_H-M   'P 1'
#
loop_
_entity.id
_entity.type
_entity.pdbx_description
1 polymer ?
#
loop_
_entity_poly.entity_id
_entity_poly.type
_entity_poly.pdbx_seq_one_letter_code
_entity_poly.pdbx_strand_id
1 'polypeptide(L)' 'MSGEKYRVEIKTLEKPMKVNPDFLNDVKGISPKLLGRMKKEAVECPVKKTIIPFLECFICSNFITRVRGIVYCKGELL' A
#
# COMPACT_ATOMS: atom_id res chain seq x y z
N MET A 1 -14.00 18.34 0.06
CA MET A 1 -12.73 18.77 -0.56
C MET A 1 -11.78 17.59 -0.50
N SER A 2 -11.51 16.95 -1.63
CA SER A 2 -10.77 15.69 -1.70
C SER A 2 -9.30 15.93 -1.34
N GLY A 3 -8.91 15.59 -0.11
CA GLY A 3 -7.56 15.81 0.45
C GLY A 3 -6.48 14.89 -0.11
N GLU A 4 -6.60 14.46 -1.36
CA GLU A 4 -5.60 13.64 -2.06
C GLU A 4 -4.60 14.55 -2.78
N LYS A 5 -3.29 14.37 -2.52
CA LYS A 5 -2.21 15.05 -3.24
C LYS A 5 -1.58 14.18 -4.32
N TYR A 6 -1.59 12.86 -4.11
CA TYR A 6 -0.93 11.91 -5.01
C TYR A 6 -1.87 10.77 -5.40
N ARG A 7 -1.70 10.33 -6.65
CA ARG A 7 -2.33 9.12 -7.21
C ARG A 7 -1.20 8.18 -7.62
N VAL A 8 -1.15 7.01 -7.00
CA VAL A 8 -0.04 6.08 -7.14
C VAL A 8 -0.56 4.76 -7.71
N GLU A 9 0.01 4.31 -8.81
CA GLU A 9 -0.35 3.03 -9.40
C GLU A 9 0.24 1.86 -8.60
N ILE A 10 -0.56 0.82 -8.42
CA ILE A 10 -0.13 -0.43 -7.82
C ILE A 10 0.53 -1.29 -8.89
N LYS A 11 1.80 -1.61 -8.67
CA LYS A 11 2.57 -2.54 -9.50
C LYS A 11 2.45 -3.94 -8.90
N THR A 12 2.11 -4.93 -9.72
CA THR A 12 2.16 -6.34 -9.31
C THR A 12 3.51 -6.93 -9.68
N LEU A 13 4.17 -7.51 -8.69
CA LEU A 13 5.47 -8.14 -8.80
C LEU A 13 5.31 -9.65 -9.02
N GLU A 14 6.28 -10.25 -9.71
CA GLU A 14 6.31 -11.71 -9.90
C GLU A 14 6.49 -12.46 -8.56
N LYS A 15 7.32 -11.88 -7.68
CA LYS A 15 7.67 -12.42 -6.37
C LYS A 15 7.09 -11.54 -5.24
N PRO A 16 6.67 -12.14 -4.12
CA PRO A 16 6.22 -11.38 -2.96
C PRO A 16 7.35 -10.52 -2.39
N MET A 17 7.04 -9.27 -2.06
CA MET A 17 7.97 -8.41 -1.33
C MET A 17 7.97 -8.79 0.15
N LYS A 18 9.12 -8.64 0.81
CA LYS A 18 9.21 -8.85 2.26
C LYS A 18 8.40 -7.78 2.97
N VAL A 19 7.41 -8.19 3.75
CA VAL A 19 6.58 -7.31 4.57
C VAL A 19 6.99 -7.49 6.03
N ASN A 20 7.14 -6.40 6.77
CA ASN A 20 7.40 -6.48 8.21
C ASN A 20 6.24 -7.24 8.89
N PRO A 21 6.50 -8.30 9.68
CA PRO A 21 5.46 -9.00 10.43
C PRO A 21 4.57 -8.11 11.29
N ASP A 22 5.08 -6.96 11.77
CA ASP A 22 4.27 -6.01 12.54
C ASP A 22 3.06 -5.52 11.74
N PHE A 23 3.25 -5.24 10.44
CA PHE A 23 2.17 -4.82 9.55
C PHE A 23 1.16 -5.92 9.27
N LEU A 24 1.53 -7.19 9.44
CA LEU A 24 0.58 -8.30 9.28
C LEU A 24 -0.40 -8.37 10.46
N ASN A 25 0.00 -7.87 11.64
CA ASN A 25 -0.87 -7.84 12.82
C ASN A 25 -1.98 -6.79 12.71
N ASP A 26 -1.75 -5.73 11.95
CA ASP A 26 -2.74 -4.67 11.68
C ASP A 26 -3.75 -5.08 10.59
N VAL A 27 -3.45 -6.14 9.84
CA VAL A 27 -4.24 -6.62 8.69
C VAL A 27 -5.01 -7.90 9.07
N LYS A 28 -5.62 -7.90 10.27
CA LYS A 28 -6.48 -9.00 10.75
C LYS A 28 -7.80 -9.03 9.99
N GLY A 29 -8.24 -10.22 9.58
CA GLY A 29 -9.51 -10.42 8.86
C GLY A 29 -9.39 -10.53 7.33
N ILE A 30 -8.19 -10.32 6.76
CA ILE A 30 -7.93 -10.60 5.35
C ILE A 30 -7.70 -12.10 5.15
N SER A 31 -8.38 -12.69 4.15
CA SER A 31 -8.16 -14.10 3.81
C SER A 31 -6.70 -14.37 3.42
N PRO A 32 -6.11 -15.54 3.76
CA PRO A 32 -4.72 -15.85 3.41
C PRO A 32 -4.43 -15.75 1.91
N LYS A 33 -5.41 -16.09 1.07
CA LYS A 33 -5.33 -15.99 -0.40
C LYS A 33 -5.22 -14.54 -0.87
N LEU A 34 -6.02 -13.64 -0.30
CA LEU A 34 -5.97 -12.22 -0.65
C LEU A 34 -4.68 -11.57 -0.12
N LEU A 35 -4.27 -11.93 1.10
CA LEU A 35 -3.01 -11.47 1.68
C LEU A 35 -1.81 -11.90 0.81
N GLY A 36 -1.80 -13.14 0.31
CA GLY A 36 -0.78 -13.63 -0.60
C GLY A 36 -0.70 -12.84 -1.92
N ARG A 37 -1.84 -12.35 -2.44
CA ARG A 37 -1.88 -11.46 -3.61
C ARG A 37 -1.34 -10.07 -3.26
N MET A 38 -1.77 -9.48 -2.13
CA MET A 38 -1.33 -8.16 -1.69
C MET A 38 0.17 -8.11 -1.37
N LYS A 39 0.78 -9.21 -0.91
CA LYS A 39 2.24 -9.31 -0.72
C LYS A 39 3.02 -9.18 -2.03
N LYS A 40 2.39 -9.45 -3.18
CA LYS A 40 2.97 -9.24 -4.51
C LYS A 40 2.66 -7.85 -5.07
N GLU A 41 1.92 -7.01 -4.35
CA GLU A 41 1.62 -5.66 -4.78
C GLU A 41 2.60 -4.68 -4.13
N ALA A 42 3.06 -3.71 -4.91
CA ALA A 42 3.95 -2.65 -4.47
C ALA A 42 3.51 -1.30 -5.03
N VAL A 43 3.89 -0.23 -4.34
CA VAL A 43 3.63 1.15 -4.75
C VAL A 43 4.91 1.95 -4.64
N GLU A 44 5.05 2.93 -5.53
CA GLU A 44 6.14 3.89 -5.47
C GLU A 44 5.71 5.06 -4.57
N CYS A 45 6.15 5.04 -3.32
CA CYS A 45 5.69 5.99 -2.32
C CYS A 45 6.22 7.40 -2.65
N PRO A 46 5.33 8.40 -2.88
CA PRO A 46 5.76 9.75 -3.24
C PRO A 46 6.42 10.49 -2.06
N VAL A 47 6.08 10.11 -0.83
CA VAL A 47 6.63 10.71 0.40
C VAL A 47 8.02 10.14 0.71
N LYS A 48 8.14 8.80 0.73
CA LYS A 48 9.41 8.11 1.02
C LYS A 48 10.35 8.03 -0.19
N LYS A 49 9.88 8.37 -1.40
CA LYS A 49 10.62 8.28 -2.67
C LYS A 49 11.26 6.91 -2.90
N THR A 50 10.55 5.85 -2.51
CA THR A 50 11.01 4.46 -2.64
C THR A 50 9.84 3.52 -2.91
N ILE A 51 10.14 2.34 -3.45
CA ILE A 51 9.15 1.29 -3.67
C ILE A 51 8.91 0.58 -2.34
N ILE A 52 7.66 0.56 -1.89
CA ILE A 52 7.24 -0.13 -0.66
C ILE A 52 6.17 -1.18 -0.98
N PRO A 53 6.01 -2.22 -0.14
CA PRO A 53 4.91 -3.14 -0.26
C PRO A 53 3.57 -2.40 -0.14
N PHE A 54 2.58 -2.78 -0.94
CA PHE A 54 1.24 -2.18 -0.86
C PHE A 54 0.63 -2.33 0.54
N LEU A 55 0.90 -3.43 1.24
CA LEU A 55 0.44 -3.64 2.62
C LEU A 55 0.96 -2.58 3.59
N GLU A 56 2.21 -2.12 3.43
CA GLU A 56 2.75 -1.02 4.24
C GLU A 56 2.07 0.30 3.88
N CYS A 57 1.79 0.53 2.59
CA CYS A 57 1.03 1.71 2.17
C CYS A 57 -0.41 1.69 2.70
N PHE A 58 -1.07 0.52 2.73
CA PHE A 58 -2.47 0.36 3.10
C PHE A 58 -2.77 0.81 4.54
N ILE A 59 -1.84 0.57 5.46
CA ILE A 59 -1.99 0.95 6.88
C ILE A 59 -1.43 2.36 7.18
N CYS A 60 -0.87 3.05 6.19
CA CYS A 60 -0.26 4.35 6.37
C CYS A 60 -1.35 5.42 6.63
N SER A 61 -1.07 6.41 7.49
CA SER A 61 -1.95 7.55 7.74
C SER A 61 -2.27 8.40 6.51
N ASN A 62 -1.38 8.33 5.51
CA ASN A 62 -1.53 8.98 4.21
C ASN A 62 -2.46 8.23 3.26
N PHE A 63 -2.79 6.96 3.51
CA PHE A 63 -3.69 6.20 2.66
C PHE A 63 -5.13 6.72 2.80
N ILE A 64 -5.76 6.97 1.66
CA ILE A 64 -7.17 7.40 1.61
C ILE A 64 -8.02 6.22 1.13
N THR A 65 -7.76 5.74 -0.07
CA THR A 65 -8.49 4.63 -0.68
C THR A 65 -7.71 4.05 -1.85
N ARG A 66 -8.13 2.86 -2.30
CA ARG A 66 -7.68 2.20 -3.52
C ARG A 66 -8.87 2.04 -4.45
N VAL A 67 -8.79 2.57 -5.67
CA VAL A 67 -9.81 2.38 -6.71
C VAL A 67 -9.14 1.94 -8.00
N ARG A 68 -9.57 0.80 -8.57
CA ARG A 68 -9.09 0.27 -9.86
C ARG A 68 -7.55 0.21 -10.01
N GLY A 69 -6.85 -0.15 -8.93
CA GLY A 69 -5.37 -0.27 -8.95
C GLY A 69 -4.62 1.04 -8.69
N ILE A 70 -5.33 2.13 -8.39
CA ILE A 70 -4.73 3.42 -8.03
C ILE A 70 -4.97 3.67 -6.53
N VAL A 71 -3.90 4.01 -5.83
CA VAL A 71 -3.93 4.48 -4.44
C VAL A 71 -4.01 5.99 -4.42
N TYR A 72 -4.97 6.49 -3.66
CA TYR A 72 -5.13 7.90 -3.37
C TYR A 72 -4.45 8.21 -2.04
N CYS A 73 -3.52 9.17 -2.07
CA CYS A 73 -2.61 9.47 -0.98
C CYS A 73 -2.67 10.95 -0.59
N LYS A 74 -2.76 11.23 0.71
CA LYS A 74 -2.78 12.60 1.27
C LYS A 74 -1.47 13.35 1.04
N GLY A 75 -0.34 12.64 1.04
CA GLY A 75 0.97 13.24 0.77
C GLY A 75 1.46 14.19 1.86
N GLU A 76 1.12 13.91 3.12
CA GLU A 76 1.69 14.59 4.29
C GLU A 76 3.07 13.98 4.59
N LEU A 77 4.04 14.85 4.90
CA LEU A 77 5.38 14.42 5.30
C LEU A 77 5.27 13.70 6.64
N LEU A 78 5.71 12.44 6.64
CA LEU A 78 5.80 11.58 7.84
C LEU A 78 7.05 11.89 8.65
#